data_AF-A0A8X8WFN0-F1
#
_entry.id   AF-A0A8X8WFN0-F1
#
_cell.length_a   1.000
_cell.length_b   1.000
_cell.length_c   1.000
_cell.angle_alpha   90.00
_cell.angle_beta   90.00
_cell.angle_gamma   90.00
#
_symmetry.space_group_name_H-M   'P 1'
#
loop_
_entity.id
_entity.type
_entity.pdbx_description
1 polymer ?
#
loop_
_entity_poly.entity_id
_entity_poly.type
_entity_poly.pdbx_seq_one_letter_code
_entity_poly.pdbx_strand_id
1 'polypeptide(L)'
;MRLKGMLILATAISVALWQSKANAEENKSCDLFEGEWLSESSAPYTLYNYASCPFIQKEFNCRKNGRSDDLYLRWDFIELGGQLFKDMDRVLAFEKALHTWAGWVDDNVDPTTSKVFFQGISPSHYNGIEWNEPRAKSCIGQKEPVVGPTYPGGLPPALGVLKKVLGAMRKPVTLLGVTVLSLMRKDGHPSIYGLPLMDCSHWCLPGVPDTWNQILYNLIV
;
A
#
# COMPACT_ATOMS: atom_id res chain seq x y z
N MET A 1 -47.58 20.14 7.36
CA MET A 1 -48.21 21.17 6.50
C MET A 1 -47.49 22.49 6.75
N ARG A 2 -46.97 23.12 5.69
CA ARG A 2 -46.37 24.47 5.73
C ARG A 2 -47.42 25.53 6.10
N LEU A 3 -46.98 26.62 6.73
CA LEU A 3 -47.22 28.05 6.41
C LEU A 3 -47.09 28.86 7.71
N LYS A 4 -46.01 29.64 7.95
CA LYS A 4 -45.55 30.90 7.33
C LYS A 4 -46.50 32.09 7.49
N GLY A 5 -45.99 33.12 8.19
CA GLY A 5 -46.15 34.54 7.87
C GLY A 5 -46.38 35.43 9.09
N MET A 6 -45.94 36.69 9.19
CA MET A 6 -44.98 37.52 8.44
C MET A 6 -44.97 38.92 9.13
N LEU A 7 -43.78 39.54 9.27
CA LEU A 7 -43.45 40.98 9.44
C LEU A 7 -44.11 41.81 10.58
N ILE A 8 -43.43 42.76 11.24
CA ILE A 8 -43.04 44.09 10.71
C ILE A 8 -41.77 44.66 11.40
N LEU A 9 -40.90 45.23 10.55
CA LEU A 9 -39.88 46.29 10.65
C LEU A 9 -39.44 46.82 12.04
N ALA A 10 -38.15 46.76 12.41
CA ALA A 10 -36.98 47.52 11.95
C ALA A 10 -36.85 48.95 12.54
N THR A 11 -35.98 49.09 13.54
CA THR A 11 -35.16 50.30 13.75
C THR A 11 -33.73 49.88 14.01
N ALA A 12 -32.81 50.50 13.27
CA ALA A 12 -31.38 50.21 13.27
C ALA A 12 -30.70 50.81 14.50
N ILE A 13 -29.93 50.00 15.23
CA ILE A 13 -28.86 50.46 16.12
C ILE A 13 -27.63 49.64 15.80
N SER A 14 -26.65 50.29 15.19
CA SER A 14 -25.33 49.76 14.91
C SER A 14 -24.54 49.69 16.23
N VAL A 15 -24.48 48.51 16.84
CA VAL A 15 -23.40 48.17 17.76
C VAL A 15 -22.64 47.02 17.13
N ALA A 16 -21.45 47.33 16.64
CA ALA A 16 -20.47 46.35 16.19
C ALA A 16 -20.06 45.50 17.39
N LEU A 17 -20.80 44.43 17.65
CA LEU A 17 -20.30 43.31 18.44
C LEU A 17 -19.31 42.57 17.56
N TRP A 18 -18.04 42.87 17.80
CA TRP A 18 -16.89 42.06 17.45
C TRP A 18 -17.17 40.61 17.88
N GLN A 19 -17.71 39.80 16.97
CA GLN A 19 -17.53 38.37 17.04
C GLN A 19 -16.04 38.14 16.78
N SER A 20 -15.29 37.80 17.82
CA SER A 20 -14.06 37.07 17.60
C SER A 20 -14.46 35.83 16.80
N LYS A 21 -14.16 35.84 15.50
CA LYS A 21 -13.99 34.59 14.79
C LYS A 21 -12.80 33.91 15.45
N ALA A 22 -13.06 33.16 16.51
CA ALA A 22 -12.21 32.02 16.81
C ALA A 22 -12.32 31.15 15.56
N ASN A 23 -11.31 31.30 14.69
CA ASN A 23 -11.09 30.36 13.61
C ASN A 23 -10.82 29.05 14.35
N ALA A 24 -11.83 28.19 14.46
CA ALA A 24 -11.59 26.80 14.73
C ALA A 24 -10.73 26.35 13.55
N GLU A 25 -9.43 26.22 13.78
CA GLU A 25 -8.62 25.36 12.93
C GLU A 25 -9.23 23.98 13.11
N GLU A 26 -10.15 23.67 12.20
CA GLU A 26 -10.54 22.32 11.87
C GLU A 26 -9.23 21.58 11.67
N ASN A 27 -8.90 20.70 12.62
CA ASN A 27 -7.74 19.84 12.54
C ASN A 27 -8.00 18.89 11.37
N LYS A 28 -7.82 19.39 10.15
CA LYS A 28 -8.03 18.66 8.91
C LYS A 28 -6.98 17.58 8.92
N SER A 29 -7.39 16.42 9.41
CA SER A 29 -6.70 15.16 9.18
C SER A 29 -6.34 15.11 7.70
N CYS A 30 -5.05 15.20 7.41
CA CYS A 30 -4.54 15.06 6.05
C CYS A 30 -4.70 13.58 5.68
N ASP A 31 -5.78 13.27 4.96
CA ASP A 31 -5.98 11.94 4.43
C ASP A 31 -5.04 11.74 3.23
N LEU A 32 -3.98 10.95 3.44
CA LEU A 32 -3.00 10.64 2.39
C LEU A 32 -3.58 9.82 1.23
N PHE A 33 -4.82 9.34 1.35
CA PHE A 33 -5.52 8.57 0.33
C PHE A 33 -6.50 9.42 -0.50
N GLU A 34 -6.75 10.68 -0.10
CA GLU A 34 -7.54 11.65 -0.88
C GLU A 34 -6.61 12.66 -1.56
N GLY A 35 -6.59 12.67 -2.90
CA GLY A 35 -5.77 13.60 -3.66
C GLY A 35 -5.88 13.41 -5.18
N GLU A 36 -5.26 14.31 -5.92
CA GLU A 36 -5.15 14.23 -7.38
C GLU A 36 -3.71 13.94 -7.78
N TRP A 37 -3.54 13.11 -8.81
CA TRP A 37 -2.23 12.92 -9.40
C TRP A 37 -1.81 14.24 -10.08
N LEU A 38 -0.61 14.75 -9.75
CA LEU A 38 -0.03 15.94 -10.39
C LEU A 38 1.04 15.51 -11.42
N SER A 39 0.80 15.81 -12.71
CA SER A 39 1.73 15.47 -13.80
C SER A 39 2.67 16.64 -14.02
N GLU A 40 3.97 16.42 -13.87
CA GLU A 40 4.96 17.43 -14.21
C GLU A 40 5.29 17.40 -15.71
N SER A 41 5.04 18.51 -16.42
CA SER A 41 5.25 18.64 -17.87
C SER A 41 6.72 18.90 -18.25
N SER A 42 7.57 19.25 -17.28
CA SER A 42 8.91 19.79 -17.48
C SER A 42 10.07 18.91 -16.97
N ALA A 43 9.81 17.76 -16.33
CA ALA A 43 10.87 16.93 -15.75
C ALA A 43 11.39 15.86 -16.75
N PRO A 44 12.64 15.94 -17.25
CA PRO A 44 13.19 14.97 -18.20
C PRO A 44 13.63 13.64 -17.55
N TYR A 45 13.32 13.39 -16.27
CA TYR A 45 14.00 12.34 -15.51
C TYR A 45 13.04 11.48 -14.74
N THR A 46 12.87 10.27 -15.26
CA THR A 46 12.65 9.05 -14.48
C THR A 46 13.71 8.96 -13.39
N LEU A 47 13.28 8.78 -12.13
CA LEU A 47 14.04 8.35 -10.95
C LEU A 47 15.41 7.70 -11.18
N TYR A 48 15.39 6.67 -12.00
CA TYR A 48 16.53 5.95 -12.50
C TYR A 48 16.22 5.66 -13.96
N ASN A 49 17.25 5.56 -14.78
CA ASN A 49 17.03 5.08 -16.13
C ASN A 49 16.64 3.60 -16.03
N TYR A 50 15.45 3.26 -16.54
CA TYR A 50 14.99 1.86 -16.60
C TYR A 50 16.01 0.96 -17.32
N ALA A 51 16.85 1.52 -18.19
CA ALA A 51 17.92 0.80 -18.86
C ALA A 51 19.16 0.58 -17.96
N SER A 52 19.38 1.39 -16.92
CA SER A 52 20.61 1.36 -16.09
C SER A 52 20.44 0.79 -14.68
N CYS A 53 19.22 0.66 -14.13
CA CYS A 53 19.02 0.09 -12.79
C CYS A 53 19.00 -1.45 -12.83
N PRO A 54 19.98 -2.14 -12.21
CA PRO A 54 20.10 -3.59 -12.29
C PRO A 54 19.09 -4.33 -11.40
N PHE A 55 18.42 -3.63 -10.49
CA PHE A 55 17.49 -4.22 -9.53
C PHE A 55 16.04 -4.28 -10.03
N ILE A 56 15.71 -3.61 -11.14
CA ILE A 56 14.37 -3.73 -11.73
C ILE A 56 14.21 -5.16 -12.23
N GLN A 57 13.35 -5.93 -11.57
CA GLN A 57 12.99 -7.25 -12.05
C GLN A 57 12.39 -7.12 -13.45
N LYS A 58 12.72 -8.07 -14.34
CA LYS A 58 12.47 -7.97 -15.78
C LYS A 58 11.02 -7.58 -16.07
N GLU A 59 10.10 -8.10 -15.29
CA GLU A 59 8.65 -8.01 -15.45
C GLU A 59 8.13 -6.60 -15.15
N PHE A 60 8.84 -5.82 -14.33
CA PHE A 60 8.50 -4.43 -14.03
C PHE A 60 9.17 -3.42 -14.98
N ASN A 61 10.09 -3.85 -15.85
CA ASN A 61 10.80 -2.97 -16.77
C ASN A 61 10.01 -2.76 -18.09
N CYS A 62 8.89 -2.04 -18.01
CA CYS A 62 7.95 -1.86 -19.11
C CYS A 62 8.60 -1.37 -20.42
N ARG A 63 9.50 -0.38 -20.35
CA ARG A 63 10.21 0.14 -21.53
C ARG A 63 11.10 -0.92 -22.17
N LYS A 64 11.86 -1.69 -21.38
CA LYS A 64 12.66 -2.82 -21.88
C LYS A 64 11.81 -3.96 -22.44
N ASN A 65 10.57 -4.08 -21.97
CA ASN A 65 9.58 -5.05 -22.45
C ASN A 65 8.72 -4.52 -23.63
N GLY A 66 9.05 -3.37 -24.22
CA GLY A 66 8.46 -2.90 -25.47
C GLY A 66 7.36 -1.82 -25.33
N ARG A 67 7.09 -1.32 -24.12
CA ARG A 67 6.22 -0.14 -23.96
C ARG A 67 6.87 1.09 -24.58
N SER A 68 6.15 1.78 -25.46
CA SER A 68 6.68 2.89 -26.27
C SER A 68 6.47 4.28 -25.66
N ASP A 69 5.48 4.46 -24.77
CA ASP A 69 5.16 5.73 -24.14
C ASP A 69 5.91 5.98 -22.82
N ASP A 70 6.13 7.27 -22.50
CA ASP A 70 6.85 7.73 -21.30
C ASP A 70 6.03 8.59 -20.35
N LEU A 71 4.76 8.84 -20.66
CA LEU A 71 3.91 9.70 -19.84
C LEU A 71 3.70 9.15 -18.43
N TYR A 72 3.71 7.83 -18.27
CA TYR A 72 3.55 7.17 -16.97
C TYR A 72 4.74 7.40 -16.02
N LEU A 73 5.87 7.86 -16.53
CA LEU A 73 7.08 8.14 -15.75
C LEU A 73 7.06 9.53 -15.11
N ARG A 74 6.04 10.34 -15.39
CA ARG A 74 5.89 11.73 -14.89
C ARG A 74 5.21 11.83 -13.52
N TRP A 75 4.88 10.70 -12.92
CA TRP A 75 4.14 10.60 -11.65
C TRP A 75 5.07 10.07 -10.56
N ASP A 76 5.92 10.96 -10.05
CA ASP A 76 7.09 10.60 -9.25
C ASP A 76 7.20 11.35 -7.92
N PHE A 77 6.16 12.09 -7.57
CA PHE A 77 6.08 12.81 -6.31
C PHE A 77 5.20 12.06 -5.34
N ILE A 78 5.68 11.92 -4.10
CA ILE A 78 4.87 11.57 -2.94
C ILE A 78 4.67 12.85 -2.16
N GLU A 79 3.42 13.25 -1.95
CA GLU A 79 3.11 14.35 -1.05
C GLU A 79 3.06 13.86 0.39
N LEU A 80 3.75 14.56 1.29
CA LEU A 80 3.66 14.33 2.72
C LEU A 80 3.63 15.67 3.46
N GLY A 81 2.50 15.97 4.10
CA GLY A 81 2.33 17.21 4.87
C GLY A 81 2.50 18.48 4.02
N GLY A 82 1.96 18.50 2.79
CA GLY A 82 2.06 19.65 1.89
C GLY A 82 3.42 19.80 1.19
N GLN A 83 4.34 18.86 1.37
CA GLN A 83 5.64 18.84 0.70
C GLN A 83 5.71 17.70 -0.31
N LEU A 84 6.18 18.00 -1.52
CA LEU A 84 6.41 17.00 -2.55
C LEU A 84 7.82 16.42 -2.42
N PHE A 85 7.89 15.10 -2.25
CA PHE A 85 9.12 14.34 -2.19
C PHE A 85 9.29 13.54 -3.48
N LYS A 86 10.36 13.83 -4.20
CA LYS A 86 10.78 13.05 -5.37
C LYS A 86 11.63 11.85 -4.91
N ASP A 87 11.39 10.68 -5.48
CA ASP A 87 12.12 9.42 -5.17
C ASP A 87 12.19 9.04 -3.69
N MET A 88 11.09 9.19 -2.95
CA MET A 88 11.09 8.67 -1.58
C MET A 88 11.32 7.16 -1.59
N ASP A 89 12.30 6.70 -0.80
CA ASP A 89 12.56 5.28 -0.59
C ASP A 89 11.25 4.55 -0.30
N ARG A 90 10.99 3.45 -1.00
CA ARG A 90 9.66 2.80 -0.97
C ARG A 90 9.37 2.13 0.38
N VAL A 91 10.40 1.69 1.11
CA VAL A 91 10.24 1.13 2.45
C VAL A 91 9.99 2.26 3.46
N LEU A 92 10.65 3.40 3.32
CA LEU A 92 10.39 4.61 4.11
C LEU A 92 8.99 5.18 3.82
N ALA A 93 8.58 5.23 2.54
CA ALA A 93 7.24 5.65 2.14
C ALA A 93 6.18 4.72 2.72
N PHE A 94 6.42 3.40 2.68
CA PHE A 94 5.57 2.41 3.34
C PHE A 94 5.52 2.62 4.86
N GLU A 95 6.65 2.86 5.52
CA GLU A 95 6.69 3.15 6.96
C GLU A 95 5.87 4.39 7.32
N LYS A 96 6.03 5.48 6.58
CA LYS A 96 5.28 6.73 6.78
C LYS A 96 3.78 6.52 6.57
N ALA A 97 3.39 5.89 5.46
CA ALA A 97 1.99 5.60 5.17
C ALA A 97 1.37 4.71 6.27
N LEU A 98 2.10 3.69 6.72
CA LEU A 98 1.64 2.78 7.76
C LEU A 98 1.52 3.48 9.12
N HIS A 99 2.40 4.42 9.45
CA HIS A 99 2.26 5.26 10.64
C HIS A 99 1.02 6.16 10.59
N THR A 100 0.73 6.76 9.43
CA THR A 100 -0.50 7.55 9.25
C THR A 100 -1.75 6.70 9.43
N TRP A 101 -1.79 5.53 8.77
CA TRP A 101 -2.90 4.58 8.94
C TRP A 101 -3.04 4.11 10.39
N ALA A 102 -1.92 3.80 11.07
CA ALA A 102 -1.92 3.38 12.46
C ALA A 102 -2.48 4.47 13.39
N GLY A 103 -2.08 5.72 13.19
CA GLY A 103 -2.64 6.86 13.93
C GLY A 103 -4.16 7.01 13.69
N TRP A 104 -4.60 6.88 12.44
CA TRP A 104 -6.02 6.89 12.12
C TRP A 104 -6.79 5.77 12.83
N VAL A 105 -6.27 4.53 12.86
CA VAL A 105 -6.89 3.42 13.59
C VAL A 105 -6.97 3.74 15.07
N ASP A 106 -5.86 4.21 15.65
CA ASP A 106 -5.75 4.57 17.06
C ASP A 106 -6.75 5.65 17.45
N ASP A 107 -7.11 6.56 16.56
CA ASP A 107 -8.06 7.64 16.85
C ASP A 107 -9.51 7.26 16.53
N ASN A 108 -9.76 6.45 15.49
CA ASN A 108 -11.11 6.31 14.92
C ASN A 108 -11.78 4.94 15.17
N VAL A 109 -11.02 3.88 15.46
CA VAL A 109 -11.62 2.53 15.58
C VAL A 109 -11.99 2.21 17.02
N ASP A 110 -13.20 1.72 17.29
CA ASP A 110 -13.55 1.20 18.61
C ASP A 110 -13.27 -0.32 18.70
N PRO A 111 -12.29 -0.77 19.50
CA PRO A 111 -11.94 -2.19 19.59
C PRO A 111 -13.01 -3.03 20.31
N THR A 112 -13.99 -2.41 20.96
CA THR A 112 -15.11 -3.14 21.59
C THR A 112 -16.16 -3.59 20.57
N THR A 113 -16.22 -2.92 19.41
CA THR A 113 -17.18 -3.20 18.34
C THR A 113 -16.52 -3.70 17.05
N SER A 114 -15.23 -3.43 16.87
CA SER A 114 -14.51 -3.73 15.63
C SER A 114 -13.21 -4.49 15.90
N LYS A 115 -12.98 -5.58 15.15
CA LYS A 115 -11.67 -6.24 15.05
C LYS A 115 -10.96 -5.78 13.79
N VAL A 116 -9.72 -5.29 13.92
CA VAL A 116 -8.91 -4.87 12.77
C VAL A 116 -7.86 -5.92 12.47
N PHE A 117 -7.78 -6.29 11.19
CA PHE A 117 -6.78 -7.21 10.67
C PHE A 117 -5.90 -6.46 9.67
N PHE A 118 -4.61 -6.74 9.71
CA PHE A 118 -3.68 -6.28 8.67
C PHE A 118 -3.11 -7.51 7.96
N GLN A 119 -3.26 -7.57 6.63
CA GLN A 119 -2.68 -8.64 5.85
C GLN A 119 -1.17 -8.45 5.71
N GLY A 120 -0.38 -9.49 6.03
CA GLY A 120 1.06 -9.47 5.78
C GLY A 120 1.44 -9.27 4.31
N ILE A 121 2.73 -9.03 4.07
CA ILE A 121 3.29 -8.84 2.73
C ILE A 121 3.06 -10.10 1.87
N SER A 122 2.45 -9.94 0.70
CA SER A 122 2.39 -10.97 -0.34
C SER A 122 3.69 -10.95 -1.15
N PRO A 123 4.49 -12.02 -1.17
CA PRO A 123 5.76 -12.07 -1.89
C PRO A 123 5.57 -12.33 -3.39
N SER A 124 6.65 -12.10 -4.15
CA SER A 124 6.80 -12.49 -5.55
C SER A 124 7.96 -13.46 -5.72
N HIS A 125 7.98 -14.23 -6.83
CA HIS A 125 9.02 -15.24 -7.11
C HIS A 125 9.61 -15.10 -8.52
N TYR A 126 10.31 -14.00 -8.77
CA TYR A 126 10.92 -13.72 -10.08
C TYR A 126 12.37 -14.21 -10.22
N ASN A 127 13.05 -14.56 -9.13
CA ASN A 127 14.46 -14.93 -9.17
C ASN A 127 14.77 -16.21 -8.38
N GLY A 128 15.10 -17.30 -9.09
CA GLY A 128 15.36 -18.59 -8.47
C GLY A 128 16.52 -18.66 -7.50
N ILE A 129 17.43 -17.68 -7.55
CA ILE A 129 18.51 -17.55 -6.56
C ILE A 129 17.94 -17.41 -5.14
N GLU A 130 16.78 -16.74 -4.99
CA GLU A 130 16.15 -16.51 -3.69
C GLU A 130 15.58 -17.78 -3.05
N TRP A 131 15.40 -18.86 -3.81
CA TRP A 131 14.98 -20.17 -3.31
C TRP A 131 15.98 -21.30 -3.63
N ASN A 132 17.27 -20.96 -3.76
CA ASN A 132 18.37 -21.90 -4.03
C ASN A 132 18.30 -22.68 -5.35
N GLU A 133 17.61 -22.15 -6.36
CA GLU A 133 17.55 -22.70 -7.72
C GLU A 133 18.09 -21.69 -8.76
N PRO A 134 19.41 -21.47 -8.85
CA PRO A 134 20.00 -20.41 -9.68
C PRO A 134 19.73 -20.56 -11.19
N ARG A 135 19.29 -21.74 -11.64
CA ARG A 135 18.88 -21.99 -13.03
C ARG A 135 17.47 -21.49 -13.32
N ALA A 136 16.60 -21.40 -12.31
CA ALA A 136 15.26 -20.88 -12.47
C ALA A 136 15.30 -19.35 -12.62
N LYS A 137 14.73 -18.85 -13.72
CA LYS A 137 14.71 -17.41 -14.06
C LYS A 137 13.40 -16.71 -13.69
N SER A 138 12.45 -17.46 -13.13
CA SER A 138 11.14 -17.02 -12.65
C SER A 138 10.43 -18.21 -11.99
N CYS A 139 9.17 -18.02 -11.60
CA CYS A 139 8.27 -19.06 -11.14
C CYS A 139 7.82 -20.06 -12.22
N ILE A 140 8.20 -19.87 -13.50
CA ILE A 140 7.81 -20.80 -14.57
C ILE A 140 8.33 -22.22 -14.33
N GLY A 141 7.44 -23.20 -14.50
CA GLY A 141 7.77 -24.62 -14.37
C GLY A 141 7.95 -25.09 -12.92
N GLN A 142 7.79 -24.20 -11.93
CA GLN A 142 7.79 -24.55 -10.52
C GLN A 142 6.47 -25.25 -10.17
N LYS A 143 6.56 -26.43 -9.57
CA LYS A 143 5.41 -27.30 -9.26
C LYS A 143 5.33 -27.72 -7.80
N GLU A 144 6.35 -27.39 -7.02
CA GLU A 144 6.45 -27.75 -5.61
C GLU A 144 6.88 -26.52 -4.81
N PRO A 145 6.44 -26.42 -3.54
CA PRO A 145 6.91 -25.41 -2.61
C PRO A 145 8.43 -25.46 -2.43
N VAL A 146 8.99 -24.40 -1.86
CA VAL A 146 10.37 -24.40 -1.33
C VAL A 146 10.47 -25.48 -0.25
N VAL A 147 11.52 -26.29 -0.32
CA VAL A 147 11.75 -27.38 0.64
C VAL A 147 12.42 -26.81 1.90
N GLY A 148 11.91 -27.24 3.06
CA GLY A 148 12.47 -26.90 4.37
C GLY A 148 11.60 -25.93 5.18
N PRO A 149 12.03 -25.58 6.41
CA PRO A 149 11.23 -24.75 7.31
C PRO A 149 11.43 -23.24 7.12
N THR A 150 12.43 -22.83 6.33
CA THR A 150 12.86 -21.43 6.21
C THR A 150 13.10 -21.05 4.75
N TYR A 151 12.63 -19.87 4.36
CA TYR A 151 12.93 -19.30 3.04
C TYR A 151 14.37 -18.78 2.99
N PRO A 152 15.19 -19.21 2.01
CA PRO A 152 16.63 -18.90 2.01
C PRO A 152 16.96 -17.48 1.53
N GLY A 153 16.10 -16.85 0.74
CA GLY A 153 16.30 -15.48 0.21
C GLY A 153 16.10 -14.35 1.24
N GLY A 154 15.82 -14.69 2.50
CA GLY A 154 15.53 -13.72 3.55
C GLY A 154 14.10 -13.18 3.52
N LEU A 155 13.79 -12.29 4.47
CA LEU A 155 12.46 -11.70 4.60
C LEU A 155 12.42 -10.32 3.92
N PRO A 156 11.27 -9.93 3.32
CA PRO A 156 11.11 -8.58 2.78
C PRO A 156 11.33 -7.51 3.87
N PRO A 157 12.11 -6.44 3.62
CA PRO A 157 12.33 -5.37 4.59
C PRO A 157 11.03 -4.74 5.13
N ALA A 158 10.01 -4.63 4.27
CA ALA A 158 8.68 -4.13 4.63
C ALA A 158 8.00 -4.94 5.74
N LEU A 159 8.31 -6.23 5.89
CA LEU A 159 7.77 -7.05 6.99
C LEU A 159 8.29 -6.58 8.36
N GLY A 160 9.55 -6.13 8.42
CA GLY A 160 10.14 -5.58 9.64
C GLY A 160 9.46 -4.27 10.05
N VAL A 161 9.29 -3.36 9.08
CA VAL A 161 8.53 -2.11 9.26
C VAL A 161 7.10 -2.41 9.73
N LEU A 162 6.41 -3.33 9.05
CA LEU A 162 5.04 -3.72 9.40
C LEU A 162 4.92 -4.16 10.87
N LYS A 163 5.75 -5.11 11.29
CA LYS A 163 5.75 -5.61 12.67
C LYS A 163 6.06 -4.52 13.69
N LYS A 164 7.02 -3.64 13.38
CA LYS A 164 7.41 -2.51 14.23
C LYS A 164 6.24 -1.56 14.44
N VAL A 165 5.58 -1.13 13.37
CA VAL A 165 4.48 -0.16 13.46
C VAL A 165 3.27 -0.76 14.17
N LEU A 166 2.83 -1.96 13.78
CA LEU A 166 1.69 -2.62 14.42
C LEU A 166 1.92 -2.88 15.91
N GLY A 167 3.15 -3.24 16.30
CA GLY A 167 3.52 -3.48 17.70
C GLY A 167 3.55 -2.23 18.57
N ALA A 168 3.57 -1.04 17.96
CA ALA A 168 3.58 0.24 18.68
C ALA A 168 2.19 0.90 18.76
N MET A 169 1.15 0.30 18.17
CA MET A 169 -0.20 0.86 18.15
C MET A 169 -0.86 0.80 19.53
N ARG A 170 -1.66 1.82 19.86
CA ARG A 170 -2.46 1.87 21.10
C ARG A 170 -3.62 0.88 21.05
N LYS A 171 -4.29 0.77 19.91
CA LYS A 171 -5.40 -0.16 19.66
C LYS A 171 -4.85 -1.40 18.95
N PRO A 172 -5.09 -2.61 19.48
CA PRO A 172 -4.49 -3.82 18.95
C PRO A 172 -5.02 -4.14 17.55
N VAL A 173 -4.10 -4.37 16.62
CA VAL A 173 -4.37 -4.89 15.28
C VAL A 173 -3.84 -6.32 15.19
N THR A 174 -4.63 -7.22 14.62
CA THR A 174 -4.20 -8.60 14.40
C THR A 174 -3.49 -8.72 13.06
N LEU A 175 -2.21 -9.06 13.08
CA LEU A 175 -1.44 -9.34 11.86
C LEU A 175 -1.81 -10.74 11.32
N LEU A 176 -2.31 -10.80 10.09
CA LEU A 176 -2.39 -12.05 9.33
C LEU A 176 -0.98 -12.38 8.82
N GLY A 177 -0.27 -13.25 9.55
CA GLY A 177 1.13 -13.60 9.30
C GLY A 177 1.36 -14.47 8.04
N VAL A 178 0.88 -14.02 6.88
CA VAL A 178 0.88 -14.79 5.62
C VAL A 178 2.20 -14.75 4.85
N THR A 179 3.14 -13.86 5.19
CA THR A 179 4.34 -13.64 4.37
C THR A 179 5.24 -14.86 4.28
N VAL A 180 5.57 -15.49 5.41
CA VAL A 180 6.52 -16.62 5.43
C VAL A 180 5.93 -17.85 4.74
N LEU A 181 4.67 -18.21 5.04
CA LEU A 181 4.02 -19.34 4.36
C LEU A 181 3.91 -19.10 2.86
N SER A 182 3.71 -17.85 2.42
CA SER A 182 3.57 -17.53 1.00
C SER A 182 4.93 -17.49 0.29
N LEU A 183 6.01 -17.12 0.96
CA LEU A 183 7.39 -17.21 0.44
C LEU A 183 7.77 -18.65 0.12
N MET A 184 7.19 -19.62 0.84
CA MET A 184 7.44 -21.02 0.54
C MET A 184 6.73 -21.48 -0.74
N ARG A 185 5.80 -20.71 -1.29
CA ARG A 185 4.89 -21.15 -2.36
C ARG A 185 5.28 -20.64 -3.75
N LYS A 186 6.54 -20.82 -4.15
CA LYS A 186 7.03 -20.51 -5.50
C LYS A 186 6.22 -21.18 -6.63
N ASP A 187 5.53 -22.26 -6.32
CA ASP A 187 4.64 -23.05 -7.19
C ASP A 187 3.23 -22.44 -7.38
N GLY A 188 2.83 -21.49 -6.53
CA GLY A 188 1.45 -21.01 -6.45
C GLY A 188 1.07 -19.91 -7.45
N HIS A 189 2.02 -19.43 -8.26
CA HIS A 189 1.81 -18.31 -9.18
C HIS A 189 1.23 -18.75 -10.54
N PRO A 190 0.45 -17.89 -11.23
CA PRO A 190 -0.03 -18.15 -12.58
C PRO A 190 1.07 -18.32 -13.61
N SER A 191 2.24 -17.73 -13.39
CA SER A 191 3.33 -17.70 -14.37
C SER A 191 2.83 -17.15 -15.72
N ILE A 192 2.77 -17.96 -16.76
CA ILE A 192 2.30 -17.57 -18.10
C ILE A 192 0.79 -17.82 -18.32
N TYR A 193 0.08 -18.33 -17.32
CA TYR A 193 -1.32 -18.75 -17.44
C TYR A 193 -2.33 -17.71 -16.93
N GLY A 194 -1.88 -16.56 -16.44
CA GLY A 194 -2.74 -15.49 -15.91
C GLY A 194 -2.86 -14.30 -16.86
N LEU A 195 -1.85 -13.43 -16.82
CA LEU A 195 -1.73 -12.26 -17.70
C LEU A 195 -0.94 -12.60 -18.96
N PRO A 196 -0.99 -11.78 -20.04
CA PRO A 196 -0.21 -12.02 -21.26
C PRO A 196 1.32 -11.92 -21.09
N LEU A 197 1.82 -11.81 -19.85
CA LEU A 197 3.23 -11.73 -19.47
C LEU A 197 3.51 -12.66 -18.28
N MET A 198 4.80 -12.90 -18.01
CA MET A 198 5.24 -13.66 -16.83
C MET A 198 4.76 -12.99 -15.55
N ASP A 199 3.90 -13.69 -14.80
CA ASP A 199 3.35 -13.23 -13.54
C ASP A 199 3.76 -14.15 -12.39
N CYS A 200 4.70 -13.67 -11.59
CA CYS A 200 5.12 -14.30 -10.34
C CYS A 200 4.77 -13.42 -9.14
N SER A 201 3.73 -12.59 -9.26
CA SER A 201 3.26 -11.69 -8.20
C SER A 201 1.84 -12.00 -7.74
N HIS A 202 0.95 -12.40 -8.66
CA HIS A 202 -0.40 -12.85 -8.33
C HIS A 202 -0.44 -14.34 -8.05
N TRP A 203 -1.58 -14.85 -7.56
CA TRP A 203 -1.72 -16.24 -7.16
C TRP A 203 -2.79 -16.95 -8.00
N CYS A 204 -2.55 -18.21 -8.33
CA CYS A 204 -3.60 -19.10 -8.84
C CYS A 204 -4.71 -19.27 -7.80
N LEU A 205 -5.95 -19.40 -8.29
CA LEU A 205 -7.09 -19.82 -7.49
C LEU A 205 -7.65 -21.13 -8.08
N PRO A 206 -7.95 -22.15 -7.26
CA PRO A 206 -7.68 -22.22 -5.82
C PRO A 206 -6.16 -22.26 -5.51
N GLY A 207 -5.77 -21.79 -4.33
CA GLY A 207 -4.34 -21.69 -3.98
C GLY A 207 -4.02 -20.94 -2.67
N VAL A 208 -2.91 -20.20 -2.70
CA VAL A 208 -2.35 -19.51 -1.53
C VAL A 208 -3.35 -18.56 -0.85
N PRO A 209 -4.13 -17.74 -1.58
CA PRO A 209 -5.13 -16.86 -0.97
C PRO A 209 -6.24 -17.61 -0.21
N ASP A 210 -6.55 -18.86 -0.58
CA ASP A 210 -7.52 -19.66 0.17
C ASP A 210 -7.00 -19.97 1.58
N THR A 211 -5.69 -20.23 1.72
CA THR A 211 -5.05 -20.40 3.03
C THR A 211 -5.11 -19.11 3.85
N TRP A 212 -4.93 -17.95 3.22
CA TRP A 212 -5.07 -16.66 3.91
C TRP A 212 -6.48 -16.46 4.44
N ASN A 213 -7.49 -16.81 3.64
CA ASN A 213 -8.90 -16.75 4.03
C ASN A 213 -9.23 -17.74 5.15
N GLN A 214 -8.66 -18.94 5.15
CA GLN A 214 -8.82 -19.90 6.25
C GLN A 214 -8.20 -19.37 7.56
N ILE A 215 -7.03 -18.75 7.49
CA ILE A 215 -6.40 -18.10 8.66
C ILE A 215 -7.29 -16.96 9.18
N LEU A 216 -7.77 -16.09 8.29
CA LEU A 216 -8.67 -15.00 8.66
C LEU A 216 -9.96 -15.52 9.28
N TYR A 217 -10.59 -16.52 8.66
CA TYR A 217 -11.80 -17.15 9.16
C TYR A 217 -11.62 -17.64 10.60
N ASN A 218 -10.54 -18.39 10.87
CA ASN A 218 -10.22 -18.91 12.21
C ASN A 218 -9.94 -17.84 13.27
N LEU A 219 -9.58 -16.61 12.87
CA LEU A 219 -9.37 -15.50 13.80
C LEU A 219 -10.63 -14.67 14.04
N ILE A 220 -11.60 -14.78 13.13
CA ILE A 220 -12.90 -14.10 13.25
C ILE A 220 -13.84 -14.91 14.13
N VAL A 221 -13.93 -16.23 13.90
CA VAL A 221 -14.87 -17.15 14.56
C VAL A 221 -14.48 -17.56 15.97
#